data_AF-A0A2M8NEX9-F1
#
_entry.id   AF-A0A2M8NEX9-F1
#
_cell.length_a   1.000
_cell.length_b   1.000
_cell.length_c   1.000
_cell.angle_alpha   90.00
_cell.angle_beta   90.00
_cell.angle_gamma   90.00
#
_symmetry.space_group_name_H-M   'P 1'
#
loop_
_entity.id
_entity.type
_entity.pdbx_description
1 polymer ?
#
loop_
_entity_poly.entity_id
_entity_poly.type
_entity_poly.pdbx_seq_one_letter_code
_entity_poly.pdbx_strand_id
1 'polypeptide(L)'
;FQDVETLTPVILTTSKLLTTGVDVPTCKNIVLARIVNSMTEFKQIIGRGTRVRDDYDKLYFNILDYTGSATRLFADPDFDGYPAIITQEEIDGDGNVIGAEVVAPQDPTAPDEPKPPSFDDEEWQPRKYYV
;
A
#
# COMPACT_ATOMS: atom_id res chain seq x y z
N PHE A 1 -7.10 -3.31 -22.98
CA PHE A 1 -6.39 -3.14 -21.68
C PHE A 1 -5.08 -2.38 -21.84
N GLN A 2 -4.16 -2.82 -22.71
CA GLN A 2 -2.96 -2.02 -23.05
C GLN A 2 -3.27 -0.92 -24.06
N ASP A 3 -4.30 -1.15 -24.87
CA ASP A 3 -4.82 -0.16 -25.79
C ASP A 3 -5.49 0.98 -25.00
N VAL A 4 -4.84 2.13 -25.05
CA VAL A 4 -5.24 3.37 -24.37
C VAL A 4 -6.52 3.97 -24.95
N GLU A 5 -6.94 3.56 -26.15
CA GLU A 5 -8.19 4.01 -26.77
C GLU A 5 -9.39 3.14 -26.36
N THR A 6 -9.15 2.00 -25.71
CA THR A 6 -10.21 1.11 -25.23
C THR A 6 -10.64 1.46 -23.81
N LEU A 7 -11.92 1.76 -23.61
CA LEU A 7 -12.50 2.01 -22.28
C LEU A 7 -12.64 0.75 -21.42
N THR A 8 -12.51 -0.45 -22.00
CA THR A 8 -12.67 -1.73 -21.30
C THR A 8 -11.66 -2.78 -21.78
N PRO A 9 -11.24 -3.72 -20.91
CA PRO A 9 -11.61 -3.87 -19.50
C PRO A 9 -10.88 -2.87 -18.57
N VAL A 10 -11.55 -2.43 -17.51
CA VAL A 10 -11.04 -1.44 -16.53
C VAL A 10 -10.34 -2.12 -15.35
N ILE A 11 -10.76 -3.33 -14.98
CA ILE A 11 -10.24 -4.08 -13.82
C ILE A 11 -9.55 -5.34 -14.31
N LEU A 12 -8.37 -5.60 -13.75
CA LEU A 12 -7.61 -6.82 -13.98
C LEU A 12 -7.21 -7.43 -12.64
N THR A 13 -7.60 -8.69 -12.43
CA THR A 13 -7.32 -9.45 -11.20
C THR A 13 -6.23 -10.49 -11.45
N THR A 14 -5.26 -10.60 -10.55
CA THR A 14 -4.22 -11.64 -10.60
C THR A 14 -3.92 -12.15 -9.20
N SER A 15 -3.67 -13.46 -9.06
CA SER A 15 -3.42 -14.10 -7.77
C SER A 15 -1.95 -14.24 -7.43
N LYS A 16 -1.04 -14.39 -8.40
CA LYS A 16 0.41 -14.46 -8.20
C LYS A 16 1.08 -14.11 -9.51
N LEU A 17 1.81 -12.98 -9.53
CA LEU A 17 2.47 -12.36 -10.69
C LEU A 17 1.74 -12.57 -12.03
N LEU A 18 1.32 -11.47 -12.67
CA LEU A 18 1.34 -11.45 -14.14
C LEU A 18 2.80 -11.71 -14.54
N THR A 19 3.14 -12.97 -14.78
CA THR A 19 4.53 -13.41 -14.86
C THR A 19 5.25 -12.78 -16.02
N THR A 20 4.58 -12.29 -17.05
CA THR A 20 5.17 -11.47 -18.10
C THR A 20 4.08 -10.73 -18.88
N GLY A 21 4.29 -9.43 -19.18
CA GLY A 21 3.71 -8.81 -20.39
C GLY A 21 2.62 -7.76 -20.22
N VAL A 22 1.99 -7.60 -19.05
CA VAL A 22 0.95 -6.56 -18.87
C VAL A 22 1.60 -5.22 -18.55
N ASP A 23 1.90 -4.47 -19.61
CA ASP A 23 2.19 -3.04 -19.56
C ASP A 23 0.89 -2.24 -19.73
N VAL A 24 0.48 -1.51 -18.70
CA VAL A 24 -0.68 -0.62 -18.72
C VAL A 24 -0.19 0.75 -18.24
N PRO A 25 0.36 1.58 -19.14
CA PRO A 25 0.97 2.84 -18.75
C PRO A 25 -0.05 3.80 -18.12
N THR A 26 -1.36 3.62 -18.39
CA THR A 26 -2.48 4.39 -17.85
C THR A 26 -3.05 3.84 -16.53
N CYS A 27 -2.40 2.87 -15.87
CA CYS A 27 -2.88 2.28 -14.63
C CYS A 27 -2.96 3.32 -13.48
N LYS A 28 -4.17 3.69 -13.05
CA LYS A 28 -4.42 4.69 -11.99
C LYS A 28 -4.62 4.09 -10.60
N ASN A 29 -4.94 2.80 -10.48
CA ASN A 29 -5.23 2.17 -9.20
C ASN A 29 -4.56 0.80 -9.12
N ILE A 30 -3.90 0.53 -7.98
CA ILE A 30 -3.35 -0.77 -7.62
C ILE A 30 -4.04 -1.21 -6.35
N VAL A 31 -4.69 -2.38 -6.39
CA VAL A 31 -5.46 -2.91 -5.27
C VAL A 31 -4.78 -4.17 -4.73
N LEU A 32 -4.40 -4.15 -3.46
CA LEU A 32 -3.83 -5.27 -2.73
C LEU A 32 -4.94 -5.94 -1.93
N ALA A 33 -5.46 -7.04 -2.46
CA ALA A 33 -6.46 -7.89 -1.80
C ALA A 33 -5.85 -9.23 -1.31
N ARG A 34 -4.53 -9.29 -1.16
CA ARG A 34 -3.80 -10.46 -0.68
C ARG A 34 -2.54 -10.08 0.07
N ILE A 35 -2.13 -10.92 1.00
CA ILE A 35 -0.89 -10.73 1.76
C ILE A 35 0.31 -10.77 0.80
N VAL A 36 1.12 -9.72 0.87
CA VAL A 36 2.40 -9.58 0.18
C VAL A 36 3.49 -10.02 1.15
N ASN A 37 4.34 -10.96 0.74
CA ASN A 37 5.26 -11.63 1.67
C ASN A 37 6.69 -11.12 1.58
N SER A 38 6.99 -10.21 0.65
CA SER A 38 8.33 -9.66 0.49
C SER A 38 8.32 -8.24 -0.08
N MET A 39 9.35 -7.48 0.30
CA MET A 39 9.62 -6.15 -0.24
C MET A 39 9.70 -6.18 -1.78
N THR A 40 10.45 -7.14 -2.35
CA THR A 40 10.60 -7.26 -3.80
C THR A 40 9.26 -7.48 -4.51
N GLU A 41 8.39 -8.35 -3.98
CA GLU A 41 7.04 -8.57 -4.53
C GLU A 41 6.21 -7.28 -4.46
N PHE A 42 6.24 -6.56 -3.32
CA PHE A 42 5.56 -5.28 -3.16
C PHE A 42 6.03 -4.24 -4.20
N LYS A 43 7.34 -4.01 -4.30
CA LYS A 43 7.94 -3.04 -5.24
C LYS A 43 7.63 -3.40 -6.70
N GLN A 44 7.63 -4.69 -7.05
CA GLN A 44 7.24 -5.15 -8.39
C GLN A 44 5.77 -4.89 -8.71
N ILE A 45 4.88 -4.98 -7.70
CA ILE A 45 3.46 -4.68 -7.86
C ILE A 45 3.25 -3.17 -8.04
N ILE A 46 3.73 -2.35 -7.10
CA ILE A 46 3.51 -0.89 -7.15
C ILE A 46 4.22 -0.24 -8.36
N GLY A 47 5.34 -0.81 -8.80
CA GLY A 47 6.07 -0.38 -9.99
C GLY A 47 5.26 -0.47 -11.29
N ARG A 48 4.10 -1.12 -11.30
CA ARG A 48 3.16 -1.09 -12.44
C ARG A 48 2.41 0.23 -12.56
N GLY A 49 2.30 1.00 -11.47
CA GLY A 49 1.56 2.27 -11.41
C GLY A 49 2.43 3.50 -11.66
N THR A 50 3.76 3.40 -11.49
CA THR A 50 4.68 4.55 -11.43
C THR A 50 4.90 5.29 -12.74
N ARG A 51 4.53 4.73 -13.89
CA ARG A 51 4.68 5.41 -15.20
C ARG A 51 3.80 6.65 -15.29
N VAL A 52 4.33 7.81 -15.64
CA VAL A 52 3.53 9.02 -15.89
C VAL A 52 3.05 9.05 -17.34
N ARG A 53 1.80 9.48 -17.57
CA ARG A 53 1.20 9.72 -18.89
C ARG A 53 0.35 10.99 -18.82
N ASP A 54 0.98 12.13 -19.06
CA ASP A 54 0.34 13.45 -19.07
C ASP A 54 -0.72 13.58 -20.16
N ASP A 55 -0.47 13.00 -21.32
CA ASP A 55 -1.38 12.89 -22.46
C ASP A 55 -2.72 12.19 -22.15
N TYR A 56 -2.81 11.45 -21.04
CA TYR A 56 -4.01 10.74 -20.57
C TYR A 56 -4.42 11.11 -19.14
N ASP A 57 -4.03 12.30 -18.66
CA ASP A 57 -4.34 12.80 -17.30
C ASP A 57 -3.96 11.79 -16.21
N LYS A 58 -2.78 11.18 -16.36
CA LYS A 58 -2.26 10.17 -15.44
C LYS A 58 -0.95 10.66 -14.83
N LEU A 59 -1.12 11.49 -13.80
CA LEU A 59 -0.03 12.15 -13.07
C LEU A 59 0.30 11.44 -11.75
N TYR A 60 -0.62 10.61 -11.25
CA TYR A 60 -0.48 9.85 -10.02
C TYR A 60 -1.21 8.50 -10.16
N PHE A 61 -1.01 7.64 -9.18
CA PHE A 61 -1.76 6.41 -9.01
C PHE A 61 -2.05 6.20 -7.51
N ASN A 62 -3.10 5.43 -7.23
CA ASN A 62 -3.50 5.10 -5.87
C ASN A 62 -3.08 3.67 -5.53
N ILE A 63 -2.72 3.43 -4.27
CA ILE A 63 -2.53 2.09 -3.71
C ILE A 63 -3.65 1.88 -2.68
N LEU A 64 -4.51 0.91 -2.94
CA LEU A 64 -5.56 0.49 -2.01
C LEU A 64 -5.12 -0.82 -1.37
N ASP A 65 -4.83 -0.79 -0.07
CA ASP A 65 -4.38 -1.96 0.67
C ASP A 65 -5.48 -2.48 1.61
N TYR A 66 -6.26 -3.46 1.12
CA TYR A 66 -7.28 -4.12 1.92
C TYR A 66 -6.71 -5.11 2.94
N THR A 67 -5.40 -5.38 2.92
CA THR A 67 -4.75 -6.22 3.94
C THR A 67 -4.35 -5.44 5.19
N GLY A 68 -4.27 -4.11 5.09
CA GLY A 68 -3.80 -3.23 6.15
C GLY A 68 -2.34 -3.45 6.58
N SER A 69 -1.55 -4.16 5.78
CA SER A 69 -0.22 -4.62 6.19
C SER A 69 0.88 -4.30 5.19
N ALA A 70 0.61 -4.33 3.89
CA ALA A 70 1.64 -4.22 2.86
C ALA A 70 2.22 -2.80 2.80
N THR A 71 1.37 -1.78 2.83
CA THR A 71 1.83 -0.37 2.78
C THR A 71 2.59 0.01 4.06
N ARG A 72 2.18 -0.50 5.22
CA ARG A 72 2.86 -0.26 6.50
C ARG A 72 4.20 -0.98 6.61
N LEU A 73 4.28 -2.23 6.15
CA LEU A 73 5.48 -3.07 6.30
C LEU A 73 6.55 -2.79 5.25
N PHE A 74 6.17 -2.31 4.06
CA PHE A 74 7.06 -2.19 2.91
C PHE A 74 7.20 -0.76 2.37
N ALA A 75 6.65 0.25 3.07
CA ALA A 75 6.95 1.65 2.79
C ALA A 75 8.45 1.90 3.00
N ASP A 76 9.07 2.53 2.01
CA ASP A 76 10.48 2.91 2.03
C ASP A 76 10.58 4.33 1.46
N PRO A 77 10.54 5.37 2.31
CA PRO A 77 10.59 6.76 1.84
C PRO A 77 11.86 7.11 1.07
N ASP A 78 12.98 6.44 1.36
CA ASP A 78 14.25 6.67 0.66
C ASP A 78 14.19 6.17 -0.79
N PHE A 79 13.35 5.17 -1.07
CA PHE A 79 13.18 4.59 -2.40
C PHE A 79 11.91 5.06 -3.13
N ASP A 80 10.77 5.11 -2.45
CA ASP A 80 9.45 5.44 -3.03
C ASP A 80 9.11 6.94 -2.91
N GLY A 81 9.76 7.67 -1.99
CA GLY A 81 9.29 8.96 -1.49
C GLY A 81 8.13 8.83 -0.50
N TYR A 82 7.66 9.97 0.02
CA TYR A 82 6.50 10.01 0.90
C TYR A 82 5.19 10.04 0.08
N PRO A 83 4.16 9.30 0.50
CA PRO A 83 2.83 9.42 -0.11
C PRO A 83 2.28 10.83 0.14
N ALA A 84 1.64 11.41 -0.86
CA ALA A 84 1.04 12.75 -0.74
C ALA A 84 -0.13 12.77 0.27
N ILE A 85 -0.90 11.67 0.34
CA ILE A 85 -2.09 11.52 1.18
C ILE A 85 -2.17 10.06 1.62
N ILE A 86 -2.50 9.82 2.89
CA ILE A 86 -2.86 8.49 3.40
C ILE A 86 -4.26 8.59 4.01
N THR A 87 -5.14 7.68 3.63
CA THR A 87 -6.48 7.55 4.20
C THR A 87 -6.67 6.13 4.72
N GLN A 88 -7.32 6.02 5.88
CA GLN A 88 -7.76 4.75 6.42
C GLN A 88 -9.29 4.77 6.51
N GLU A 89 -9.92 3.82 5.84
CA GLU A 89 -11.37 3.70 5.77
C GLU A 89 -11.82 2.39 6.40
N GLU A 90 -12.88 2.45 7.19
CA GLU A 90 -13.60 1.28 7.68
C GLU A 90 -14.82 1.06 6.81
N ILE A 91 -14.97 -0.17 6.30
CA ILE A 91 -16.08 -0.58 5.44
C ILE A 91 -16.93 -1.64 6.11
N ASP A 92 -18.25 -1.58 5.89
CA ASP A 92 -19.16 -2.62 6.32
C ASP A 92 -19.15 -3.84 5.38
N GLY A 93 -19.94 -4.87 5.71
CA GLY A 93 -20.05 -6.09 4.90
C GLY A 93 -20.72 -5.90 3.53
N ASP A 94 -21.37 -4.76 3.30
CA ASP A 94 -21.98 -4.37 2.04
C ASP A 94 -21.05 -3.46 1.20
N GLY A 95 -19.89 -3.10 1.75
CA GLY A 95 -18.88 -2.26 1.11
C GLY A 95 -19.11 -0.75 1.27
N ASN A 96 -20.01 -0.33 2.16
CA ASN A 96 -20.19 1.09 2.47
C ASN A 96 -19.13 1.56 3.46
N VAL A 97 -18.60 2.77 3.24
CA VAL A 97 -17.67 3.41 4.18
C VAL A 97 -18.46 3.88 5.41
N ILE A 98 -18.11 3.34 6.57
CA ILE A 98 -18.72 3.67 7.87
C ILE A 98 -17.82 4.55 8.74
N GLY A 99 -16.54 4.68 8.38
CA GLY A 99 -15.59 5.58 9.01
C GLY A 99 -14.43 5.90 8.07
N ALA A 100 -13.89 7.12 8.15
CA ALA A 100 -12.73 7.53 7.37
C ALA A 100 -11.86 8.49 8.17
N GLU A 101 -10.56 8.23 8.21
CA GLU A 101 -9.55 9.09 8.83
C GLU A 101 -8.48 9.44 7.80
N VAL A 102 -8.17 10.73 7.68
CA VAL A 102 -7.01 11.19 6.91
C VAL A 102 -5.81 11.14 7.85
N VAL A 103 -4.93 10.18 7.61
CA VAL A 103 -3.68 10.07 8.36
C VAL A 103 -2.69 11.02 7.70
N ALA A 104 -2.18 11.99 8.44
CA ALA A 104 -1.07 12.80 7.96
C ALA A 104 0.06 11.85 7.49
N PRO A 105 0.82 12.14 6.42
CA PRO A 105 1.98 11.33 6.04
C PRO A 105 2.98 11.35 7.19
N GLN A 106 2.84 10.41 8.13
CA GLN A 106 3.77 10.22 9.20
C GLN A 106 4.96 9.51 8.58
N ASP A 107 6.15 9.95 8.95
CA ASP A 107 7.36 9.22 8.64
C ASP A 107 7.18 7.79 9.19
N PRO A 108 7.09 6.74 8.35
CA PRO A 108 6.89 5.38 8.82
C PRO A 108 8.12 4.86 9.58
N THR A 109 9.24 5.60 9.56
CA THR A 109 10.42 5.36 10.42
C THR A 109 10.37 6.11 11.75
N ALA A 110 9.41 7.03 11.95
CA ALA A 110 9.16 7.57 13.28
C ALA A 110 8.62 6.43 14.16
N PRO A 111 9.30 6.07 15.27
CA PRO A 111 8.72 5.14 16.21
C PRO A 111 7.36 5.70 16.65
N ASP A 112 6.33 4.84 16.69
CA ASP A 112 5.10 5.10 17.45
C ASP A 112 5.56 5.66 18.79
N GLU A 113 5.41 6.96 19.07
CA GLU A 113 5.83 7.51 20.35
C GLU A 113 5.02 6.75 21.40
N PRO A 114 5.66 5.88 22.22
CA PRO A 114 4.93 5.19 23.24
C PRO A 114 4.49 6.29 24.20
N LYS A 115 3.18 6.49 24.31
CA LYS A 115 2.58 7.24 25.40
C LYS A 115 3.28 6.76 26.68
N PRO A 116 3.97 7.65 27.43
CA PRO A 116 4.89 7.20 28.46
C PRO A 116 4.14 6.24 29.39
N PRO A 117 4.62 5.00 29.55
CA PRO A 117 4.00 4.09 30.48
C PRO A 117 4.04 4.75 31.86
N SER A 118 2.90 4.78 32.53
CA SER A 118 2.87 5.09 33.96
C SER A 118 3.82 4.12 34.65
N PHE A 119 4.89 4.65 35.22
CA PHE A 119 5.87 3.90 35.99
C PHE A 119 5.20 3.42 37.27
N ASP A 120 4.94 2.12 37.35
CA ASP A 120 4.86 1.35 38.59
C ASP A 120 5.44 -0.05 38.29
N ASP A 121 6.75 -0.14 38.50
CA ASP A 121 7.59 -1.22 39.04
C ASP A 121 7.50 -2.70 38.58
N GLU A 122 8.73 -3.25 38.40
CA GLU A 122 9.20 -4.64 38.53
C GLU A 122 9.28 -5.58 37.30
N GLU A 123 10.54 -5.71 36.84
CA GLU A 123 11.32 -6.89 36.40
C GLU A 123 10.69 -8.02 35.55
N TRP A 124 11.48 -8.41 34.52
CA TRP A 124 11.35 -9.54 33.58
C TRP A 124 10.67 -9.24 32.23
N GLN A 125 11.46 -8.73 31.28
CA GLN A 125 11.10 -8.81 29.86
C GLN A 125 11.57 -10.15 29.24
N PRO A 126 10.68 -10.90 28.54
CA PRO A 126 11.07 -12.11 27.82
C PRO A 126 11.99 -11.78 26.65
N ARG A 127 13.16 -12.45 26.57
CA ARG A 127 14.06 -12.42 25.41
C ARG A 127 13.80 -13.65 24.53
N LYS A 128 13.70 -13.46 23.21
CA LYS A 128 13.60 -14.57 22.25
C LYS A 128 14.99 -15.06 21.85
N TYR A 129 15.22 -16.36 21.98
CA TYR A 129 16.39 -17.07 21.45
C TYR A 129 16.05 -17.58 20.04
N TYR A 130 17.03 -17.58 19.15
CA TYR A 130 16.95 -18.30 17.88
C TYR A 130 17.60 -19.68 18.05
N VAL A 131 16.95 -20.73 17.56
CA VAL A 131 17.58 -21.98 17.12
C VAL A 131 17.32 -22.11 15.64
#